data_AF-B6EU38-F1
#
_entry.id   AF-B6EU38-F1
#
_cell.length_a   1.000
_cell.length_b   1.000
_cell.length_c   1.000
_cell.angle_alpha   90.00
_cell.angle_beta   90.00
_cell.angle_gamma   90.00
#
_symmetry.space_group_name_H-M   'P 1'
#
loop_
_entity.id
_entity.type
_entity.pdbx_description
1 polymer ?
#
loop_
_entity_poly.entity_id
_entity_poly.type
_entity_poly.pdbx_seq_one_letter_code
_entity_poly.pdbx_strand_id
1 'polypeptide(L)' 'FEKDLAFNIGGHTNHSIFWKNLSPNGGGKPEGEIAAAIDDAFGSFENFQKQFTAAATGIQGSGWAVLAYDTISGALRT' A
#
# COMPACT_ATOMS: atom_id res chain seq x y z
N PHE A 1 20.61 19.39 3.44
CA PHE A 1 20.19 19.65 2.05
C PHE A 1 19.53 18.42 1.41
N GLU A 2 20.26 17.39 0.99
CA GLU A 2 19.64 16.22 0.32
C GLU A 2 18.68 15.43 1.24
N LYS A 3 19.06 15.22 2.51
CA LYS A 3 18.19 14.60 3.53
C LYS A 3 16.87 15.35 3.71
N ASP A 4 16.94 16.67 3.84
CA ASP A 4 15.75 17.50 4.08
C ASP A 4 14.86 17.51 2.84
N LEU A 5 15.47 17.54 1.64
CA LEU A 5 14.76 17.46 0.38
C LEU A 5 14.03 16.12 0.24
N ALA A 6 14.72 15.01 0.50
CA ALA A 6 14.15 13.67 0.46
C ALA A 6 12.98 13.52 1.45
N PHE A 7 13.13 14.03 2.68
CA PHE A 7 12.06 13.99 3.68
C PHE A 7 10.83 14.80 3.25
N ASN A 8 11.01 16.02 2.76
CA ASN A 8 9.89 16.90 2.41
C ASN A 8 9.20 16.46 1.10
N ILE A 9 9.96 16.08 0.07
CA ILE A 9 9.38 15.59 -1.20
C ILE A 9 8.74 14.21 -1.01
N GLY A 10 9.38 13.31 -0.28
CA GLY A 10 8.81 12.01 0.06
C GLY A 10 7.52 12.16 0.87
N GLY A 11 7.54 13.05 1.87
CA GLY A 11 6.36 13.40 2.66
C GLY A 11 5.22 13.95 1.79
N HIS A 12 5.49 14.92 0.92
CA HIS A 12 4.50 15.47 0.00
C HIS A 12 3.89 14.37 -0.89
N THR A 13 4.74 13.57 -1.54
CA THR A 13 4.33 12.50 -2.44
C THR A 13 3.45 11.47 -1.73
N ASN A 14 3.89 11.00 -0.56
CA ASN A 14 3.15 9.97 0.20
C ASN A 14 1.78 10.48 0.66
N HIS A 15 1.69 11.72 1.15
CA HIS A 15 0.40 12.29 1.57
C HIS A 15 -0.52 12.58 0.38
N SER A 16 0.02 13.08 -0.74
CA SER A 16 -0.76 13.29 -1.96
C SER A 16 -1.39 12.01 -2.51
N ILE A 17 -0.72 10.85 -2.33
CA ILE A 17 -1.27 9.53 -2.65
C ILE A 17 -2.25 9.08 -1.57
N PHE A 18 -1.88 9.18 -0.29
CA PHE A 18 -2.67 8.71 0.85
C PHE A 18 -4.10 9.25 0.83
N TRP A 19 -4.26 10.55 0.59
CA TRP A 19 -5.60 11.15 0.57
C TRP A 19 -6.47 10.67 -0.59
N LYS A 20 -5.87 10.23 -1.70
CA LYS A 20 -6.59 9.63 -2.83
C LYS A 20 -6.99 8.17 -2.59
N ASN A 21 -6.32 7.50 -1.65
CA ASN A 21 -6.66 6.13 -1.25
C ASN A 21 -7.85 6.06 -0.28
N LEU A 22 -8.31 7.22 0.23
CA LEU A 22 -9.42 7.30 1.17
C LEU A 22 -10.66 7.93 0.52
N SER A 23 -11.82 7.44 0.92
CA SER A 23 -13.11 7.99 0.51
C SER A 23 -14.10 7.82 1.67
N PRO A 24 -15.00 8.79 1.92
CA PRO A 24 -16.08 8.62 2.90
C PRO A 24 -17.02 7.45 2.57
N ASN A 25 -17.06 7.06 1.29
CA ASN A 25 -17.82 5.93 0.78
C ASN A 25 -16.91 4.76 0.34
N GLY A 26 -15.65 4.76 0.80
CA GLY A 26 -14.69 3.69 0.52
C GLY A 26 -14.86 2.48 1.44
N GLY A 27 -13.87 1.59 1.42
CA GLY A 27 -13.89 0.34 2.17
C GLY A 27 -14.54 -0.81 1.40
N GLY A 28 -14.91 -1.87 2.11
CA GLY A 28 -15.39 -3.11 1.50
C GLY A 28 -14.26 -3.95 0.90
N LYS A 29 -14.62 -4.84 -0.04
CA LYS A 29 -13.68 -5.65 -0.81
C LYS A 29 -13.51 -5.04 -2.21
N PRO A 30 -12.31 -5.10 -2.80
CA PRO A 30 -12.13 -4.72 -4.20
C PRO A 30 -12.88 -5.69 -5.11
N GLU A 31 -13.10 -5.25 -6.35
CA GLU A 31 -13.78 -6.02 -7.38
C GLU A 31 -12.91 -6.07 -8.65
N GLY A 32 -13.27 -6.94 -9.60
CA GLY A 32 -12.62 -7.02 -10.91
C GLY A 32 -11.15 -7.41 -10.85
N GLU A 33 -10.33 -6.78 -11.71
CA GLU A 33 -8.91 -7.12 -11.89
C GLU A 33 -8.08 -6.94 -10.62
N ILE A 34 -8.41 -5.95 -9.77
CA ILE A 34 -7.72 -5.74 -8.50
C ILE A 34 -8.00 -6.89 -7.54
N ALA A 35 -9.24 -7.37 -7.47
CA ALA A 35 -9.59 -8.51 -6.62
C ALA A 35 -8.85 -9.78 -7.05
N ALA A 36 -8.85 -10.05 -8.36
CA ALA A 36 -8.12 -11.18 -8.94
C ALA A 36 -6.61 -11.09 -8.65
N ALA A 37 -6.00 -9.92 -8.86
CA ALA A 37 -4.59 -9.72 -8.59
C ALA A 37 -4.23 -9.87 -7.09
N ILE A 38 -5.15 -9.52 -6.19
CA ILE A 38 -4.98 -9.73 -4.74
C ILE A 38 -5.06 -11.23 -4.41
N ASP A 39 -6.04 -11.93 -4.97
CA ASP A 39 -6.19 -13.38 -4.75
C ASP A 39 -4.98 -14.15 -5.31
N ASP A 40 -4.48 -13.76 -6.49
CA ASP A 40 -3.28 -14.36 -7.10
C ASP A 40 -2.01 -14.11 -6.26
N ALA A 41 -1.85 -12.90 -5.71
CA ALA A 41 -0.65 -12.53 -4.96
C ALA A 41 -0.66 -12.99 -3.49
N PHE A 42 -1.82 -13.02 -2.85
CA PHE A 42 -1.96 -13.23 -1.40
C PHE A 42 -2.85 -14.42 -1.03
N GLY A 43 -3.48 -15.07 -2.00
CA GLY A 43 -4.37 -16.23 -1.83
C GLY A 43 -5.80 -15.86 -1.38
N SER A 44 -5.97 -14.72 -0.70
CA SER A 44 -7.29 -14.13 -0.44
C SER A 44 -7.16 -12.66 0.00
N PHE A 45 -8.23 -11.88 -0.11
CA PHE A 45 -8.30 -10.53 0.44
C PHE A 45 -8.00 -10.47 1.96
N GLU A 46 -8.47 -11.45 2.75
CA GLU A 46 -8.20 -11.51 4.19
C GLU A 46 -6.72 -11.76 4.47
N ASN A 47 -6.05 -12.59 3.66
CA ASN A 47 -4.62 -12.81 3.79
C ASN A 47 -3.82 -11.56 3.41
N PHE A 48 -4.25 -10.84 2.36
CA PHE A 48 -3.69 -9.52 2.04
C PHE A 48 -3.83 -8.57 3.24
N GLN A 49 -5.02 -8.42 3.82
CA GLN A 49 -5.23 -7.54 4.97
C GLN A 49 -4.34 -7.92 6.16
N LYS A 50 -4.17 -9.21 6.44
CA LYS A 50 -3.25 -9.69 7.49
C LYS A 50 -1.80 -9.30 7.20
N GLN A 51 -1.31 -9.56 5.98
CA GLN A 51 0.08 -9.25 5.61
C GLN A 51 0.33 -7.73 5.60
N PHE A 52 -0.56 -6.94 5.00
CA PHE A 52 -0.46 -5.49 4.96
C PHE A 52 -0.50 -4.88 6.36
N THR A 53 -1.39 -5.37 7.23
CA THR A 53 -1.45 -4.94 8.64
C THR A 53 -0.16 -5.29 9.39
N ALA A 54 0.38 -6.49 9.18
CA ALA A 54 1.65 -6.89 9.79
C ALA A 54 2.82 -6.02 9.31
N ALA A 55 2.90 -5.70 8.01
CA ALA A 55 3.89 -4.80 7.45
C ALA A 55 3.78 -3.39 8.05
N ALA A 56 2.56 -2.83 8.11
CA ALA A 56 2.31 -1.50 8.67
C ALA A 56 2.62 -1.40 10.17
N THR A 57 2.19 -2.40 10.94
CA THR A 57 2.40 -2.43 12.40
C THR A 57 3.82 -2.82 12.80
N GLY A 58 4.57 -3.48 11.92
CA GLY A 58 5.97 -3.86 12.13
C GLY A 58 6.96 -2.69 11.99
N ILE A 59 6.54 -1.55 11.47
CA ILE A 59 7.40 -0.36 11.33
C ILE A 59 7.79 0.16 12.71
N GLN A 60 9.09 0.20 12.99
CA GLN A 60 9.64 0.80 14.19
C GLN A 60 9.94 2.28 13.94
N GLY A 61 9.17 3.17 14.58
CA GLY A 61 9.25 4.62 14.36
C GLY A 61 8.25 5.08 13.29
N SER A 62 8.59 6.15 12.56
CA SER A 62 7.73 6.70 11.50
C SER A 62 8.05 6.06 10.15
N GLY A 63 7.02 5.65 9.41
CA GLY A 63 7.19 5.05 8.08
C GLY A 63 5.86 4.84 7.36
N TRP A 64 5.90 4.14 6.24
CA TRP A 64 4.76 3.86 5.37
C TRP A 64 4.74 2.38 4.98
N ALA A 65 3.54 1.79 4.92
CA ALA A 65 3.28 0.52 4.26
C ALA A 65 2.49 0.79 2.99
N VAL A 66 2.79 0.04 1.93
CA VAL A 66 2.24 0.27 0.59
C VAL A 66 1.86 -1.04 -0.05
N LEU A 67 0.71 -1.09 -0.72
CA LEU A 67 0.40 -2.13 -1.69
C LEU A 67 0.88 -1.60 -3.04
N ALA A 68 1.86 -2.27 -3.64
CA ALA A 68 2.46 -1.85 -4.90
C ALA A 68 2.40 -2.97 -5.94
N TYR A 69 2.31 -2.59 -7.20
CA TYR A 69 2.53 -3.52 -8.31
C TYR A 69 4.03 -3.59 -8.60
N ASP A 70 4.62 -4.77 -8.39
CA ASP A 70 6.02 -5.02 -8.74
C ASP A 70 6.11 -5.38 -10.22
N THR A 71 6.61 -4.45 -11.02
CA THR A 71 6.77 -4.62 -12.47
C THR A 71 7.77 -5.71 -12.86
N ILE A 72 8.65 -6.14 -11.95
CA ILE A 72 9.62 -7.19 -12.21
C ILE A 72 8.97 -8.56 -12.03
N SER A 73 8.25 -8.78 -10.93
CA SER A 73 7.54 -10.05 -10.69
C SER A 73 6.16 -10.13 -11.36
N GLY A 74 5.62 -9.00 -11.83
CA GLY A 74 4.29 -8.92 -12.43
C GLY A 74 3.14 -9.08 -11.45
N ALA A 75 3.38 -8.91 -10.14
CA ALA A 75 2.43 -9.23 -9.07
C ALA A 75 2.34 -8.12 -8.02
N LEU A 76 1.25 -8.12 -7.24
CA LEU A 76 1.09 -7.23 -6.10
C LEU A 76 1.99 -7.64 -4.93
N ARG A 77 2.54 -6.64 -4.22
CA ARG A 77 3.39 -6.80 -3.05
C ARG A 77 3.03 -5.77 -1.97
N THR A 78 3.18 -6.17 -0.72
CA THR A 78 3.07 -5.29 0.46
C THR A 78 4.39 -5.20 1.21
#